data_AF-A0A936U0X0-F1
#
_entry.id   AF-A0A936U0X0-F1
#
_cell.length_a   1.000
_cell.length_b   1.000
_cell.length_c   1.000
_cell.angle_alpha   90.00
_cell.angle_beta   90.00
_cell.angle_gamma   90.00
#
_symmetry.space_group_name_H-M   'P 1'
#
loop_
_entity.id
_entity.type
_entity.pdbx_description
1 polymer ?
#
loop_
_entity_poly.entity_id
_entity_poly.type
_entity_poly.pdbx_seq_one_letter_code
_entity_poly.pdbx_strand_id
1 'polypeptide(L)'
;MKSMTLKSLCFFFVFNLLNLPVHCQTIGDFKRVDTLMWLLQQNDKYMGSVAVSDGEKLVYSKAFGFSDIEKQIQATTNTTYRIGSVTKMFTSVMIYQLFEENKLRPDTRLSDFYPDIQNADKITIHDMLLHRSGIRSVTDDSLYLEWCVQPRSHAEIVSMITSYQPVFQPDEKSEYSNSNFILLGYILENLTGKDYSSNLEERICRRAGLKTTYYGNPANTLKNESYSYTFSVTGWVKENETDMSIPHGAGAVVSTAEDMVIFADALFAGKLISESSLQDMTKTEGSFGKGIFPMPFYEMKGFGHTGGIDGFRSVLIHFPAKNLSLALCSNALNYNQNEILIGLLSLIEGKEYEMPVFKTTVLAAEHLKQFEGIYSSESFPLKLTIKPEGSVLTAQATGQSSFPLEAISETEFKFDAAGIRIIFTEGDQLNIKQGGMDILLKKEK
;
A
#
# COMPACT_ATOMS: atom_id res chain seq x y z
N MET A 1 -3.28 -70.78 63.07
CA MET A 1 -1.97 -70.30 63.57
C MET A 1 -0.87 -70.74 62.60
N LYS A 2 -0.39 -69.82 61.75
CA LYS A 2 1.00 -69.72 61.28
C LYS A 2 1.13 -68.45 60.45
N SER A 3 2.12 -67.66 60.81
CA SER A 3 2.45 -66.34 60.29
C SER A 3 3.10 -66.42 58.92
N MET A 4 3.00 -65.33 58.14
CA MET A 4 4.13 -64.85 57.35
C MET A 4 3.98 -63.35 57.09
N THR A 5 5.06 -62.64 57.43
CA THR A 5 5.32 -61.21 57.35
C THR A 5 5.63 -60.78 55.92
N LEU A 6 4.99 -59.71 55.43
CA LEU A 6 5.32 -59.06 54.17
C LEU A 6 6.02 -57.73 54.45
N LYS A 7 7.26 -57.60 53.95
CA LYS A 7 8.13 -56.43 54.08
C LYS A 7 7.69 -55.31 53.11
N SER A 8 7.66 -54.08 53.60
CA SER A 8 7.51 -52.84 52.84
C SER A 8 8.61 -52.66 51.80
N LEU A 9 8.24 -52.22 50.60
CA LEU A 9 9.15 -51.66 49.59
C LEU A 9 8.61 -50.28 49.19
N CYS A 10 9.21 -49.21 49.71
CA CYS A 10 8.95 -47.83 49.29
C CYS A 10 9.61 -47.57 47.93
N PHE A 11 8.82 -47.27 46.90
CA PHE A 11 9.32 -46.75 45.63
C PHE A 11 9.27 -45.21 45.67
N PHE A 12 10.44 -44.58 45.70
CA PHE A 12 10.60 -43.14 45.46
C PHE A 12 10.51 -42.89 43.95
N PHE A 13 9.43 -42.23 43.49
CA PHE A 13 9.35 -41.71 42.13
C PHE A 13 10.06 -40.36 42.07
N VAL A 14 11.24 -40.32 41.46
CA VAL A 14 11.96 -39.08 41.12
C VAL A 14 11.36 -38.54 39.82
N PHE A 15 10.57 -37.47 39.92
CA PHE A 15 10.11 -36.69 38.78
C PHE A 15 11.31 -35.97 38.14
N ASN A 16 11.83 -36.51 37.03
CA ASN A 16 12.75 -35.79 36.16
C ASN A 16 11.95 -34.76 35.35
N LEU A 17 11.99 -33.50 35.78
CA LEU A 17 11.57 -32.37 34.96
C LEU A 17 12.58 -32.21 33.81
N LEU A 18 12.23 -32.77 32.65
CA LEU A 18 12.88 -32.44 31.38
C LEU A 18 12.60 -30.96 31.08
N ASN A 19 13.55 -30.09 31.43
CA ASN A 19 13.62 -28.72 30.92
C ASN A 19 13.93 -28.81 29.42
N LEU A 20 12.90 -28.94 28.59
CA LEU A 20 13.01 -28.65 27.17
C LEU A 20 13.36 -27.16 27.07
N PRO A 21 14.46 -26.79 26.38
CA PRO A 21 14.70 -25.39 26.06
C PRO A 21 13.56 -24.93 25.16
N VAL A 22 12.63 -24.16 25.73
CA VAL A 22 11.72 -23.32 24.96
C VAL A 22 12.64 -22.41 24.17
N HIS A 23 12.87 -22.75 22.90
CA HIS A 23 13.43 -21.83 21.95
C HIS A 23 12.38 -20.73 21.83
N CYS A 24 12.58 -19.65 22.59
CA CYS A 24 11.95 -18.38 22.28
C CYS A 24 12.33 -18.11 20.82
N GLN A 25 11.39 -18.32 19.89
CA GLN A 25 11.58 -17.88 18.52
C GLN A 25 11.75 -16.36 18.62
N THR A 26 13.00 -15.90 18.52
CA THR A 26 13.27 -14.48 18.33
C THR A 26 12.53 -14.08 17.06
N ILE A 27 11.56 -13.17 17.19
CA ILE A 27 10.83 -12.63 16.05
C ILE A 27 11.84 -12.01 15.09
N GLY A 28 11.70 -12.41 13.83
CA GLY A 28 12.38 -11.85 12.68
C GLY A 28 13.87 -12.13 12.55
N ASP A 29 14.26 -12.56 11.35
CA ASP A 29 15.63 -12.45 10.88
C ASP A 29 15.89 -11.02 10.35
N PHE A 30 15.97 -10.05 11.26
CA PHE A 30 16.13 -8.64 10.88
C PHE A 30 17.46 -8.34 10.16
N LYS A 31 18.49 -9.20 10.32
CA LYS A 31 19.72 -9.09 9.53
C LYS A 31 19.48 -9.42 8.05
N ARG A 32 18.65 -10.43 7.78
CA ARG A 32 18.23 -10.72 6.41
C ARG A 32 17.26 -9.67 5.88
N VAL A 33 16.40 -9.10 6.72
CA VAL A 33 15.58 -7.93 6.32
C VAL A 33 16.47 -6.77 5.89
N ASP A 34 17.50 -6.43 6.67
CA ASP A 34 18.49 -5.41 6.30
C ASP A 34 19.15 -5.73 4.96
N THR A 35 19.50 -7.00 4.73
CA THR A 35 20.14 -7.46 3.49
C THR A 35 19.21 -7.29 2.30
N LEU A 36 17.94 -7.69 2.42
CA LEU A 36 16.93 -7.53 1.36
C LEU A 36 16.76 -6.05 1.00
N MET A 37 16.52 -5.20 2.00
CA MET A 37 16.28 -3.77 1.77
C MET A 37 17.53 -3.06 1.24
N TRP A 38 18.72 -3.43 1.71
CA TRP A 38 19.98 -2.94 1.16
C TRP A 38 20.16 -3.36 -0.30
N LEU A 39 19.90 -4.62 -0.67
CA LEU A 39 19.98 -5.08 -2.06
C LEU A 39 19.03 -4.29 -2.96
N LEU A 40 17.80 -4.03 -2.50
CA LEU A 40 16.84 -3.23 -3.23
C LEU A 40 17.33 -1.77 -3.39
N GLN A 41 17.86 -1.16 -2.33
CA GLN A 41 18.42 0.20 -2.41
C GLN A 41 19.61 0.28 -3.37
N GLN A 42 20.58 -0.64 -3.29
CA GLN A 42 21.80 -0.60 -4.11
C GLN A 42 21.55 -0.82 -5.61
N ASN A 43 20.37 -1.33 -5.98
CA ASN A 43 20.01 -1.63 -7.37
C ASN A 43 18.85 -0.76 -7.86
N ASP A 44 18.67 0.42 -7.27
CA ASP A 44 17.63 1.38 -7.62
C ASP A 44 16.23 0.76 -7.70
N LYS A 45 15.92 -0.11 -6.74
CA LYS A 45 14.61 -0.77 -6.61
C LYS A 45 13.72 -0.13 -5.56
N TYR A 46 14.33 0.51 -4.56
CA TYR A 46 13.62 1.02 -3.40
C TYR A 46 14.37 2.15 -2.68
N MET A 47 13.66 3.21 -2.33
CA MET A 47 13.99 4.08 -1.19
C MET A 47 12.77 4.24 -0.31
N GLY A 48 12.98 4.39 1.00
CA GLY A 48 11.88 4.43 1.95
C GLY A 48 12.21 3.93 3.36
N SER A 49 11.18 3.60 4.15
CA SER A 49 11.29 3.09 5.50
C SER A 49 10.42 1.85 5.75
N VAL A 50 10.84 1.04 6.71
CA VAL A 50 10.14 -0.16 7.17
C VAL A 50 10.09 -0.14 8.69
N ALA A 51 8.91 -0.41 9.26
CA ALA A 51 8.72 -0.59 10.69
C ALA A 51 7.93 -1.87 10.97
N VAL A 52 8.26 -2.54 12.07
CA VAL A 52 7.59 -3.75 12.55
C VAL A 52 7.37 -3.62 14.05
N SER A 53 6.16 -3.85 14.51
CA SER A 53 5.83 -3.99 15.93
C SER A 53 5.40 -5.42 16.24
N ASP A 54 5.81 -5.89 17.42
CA ASP A 54 5.33 -7.11 18.05
C ASP A 54 4.62 -6.71 19.36
N GLY A 55 3.30 -6.80 19.33
CA GLY A 55 2.43 -6.05 20.20
C GLY A 55 2.71 -4.56 20.16
N GLU A 56 2.74 -3.91 21.32
CA GLU A 56 3.02 -2.46 21.41
C GLU A 56 4.52 -2.13 21.31
N LYS A 57 5.38 -3.13 21.08
CA LYS A 57 6.84 -2.94 21.03
C LYS A 57 7.31 -2.84 19.59
N LEU A 58 7.90 -1.70 19.24
CA LEU A 58 8.66 -1.55 18.00
C LEU A 58 9.90 -2.45 18.04
N VAL A 59 9.94 -3.48 17.19
CA VAL A 59 11.02 -4.47 17.13
C VAL A 59 11.96 -4.26 15.94
N TYR A 60 11.51 -3.52 14.92
CA TYR A 60 12.33 -3.11 13.79
C TYR A 60 11.88 -1.74 13.28
N SER A 61 12.85 -0.86 12.98
CA SER A 61 12.61 0.41 12.30
C SER A 61 13.88 0.86 11.60
N LYS A 62 13.83 1.01 10.28
CA LYS A 62 14.94 1.50 9.46
C LYS A 62 14.46 2.25 8.23
N ALA A 63 15.32 3.14 7.74
CA ALA A 63 15.17 3.84 6.49
C ALA A 63 16.35 3.56 5.55
N PHE A 64 16.09 3.68 4.25
CA PHE A 64 16.96 3.30 3.16
C PHE A 64 16.87 4.35 2.05
N GLY A 65 18.01 4.76 1.51
CA GLY A 65 18.11 5.75 0.44
C GLY A 65 17.92 7.20 0.92
N PHE A 66 17.34 8.03 0.06
CA PHE A 66 17.29 9.48 0.23
C PHE A 66 15.85 9.98 0.34
N SER A 67 15.63 11.00 1.18
CA SER A 67 14.40 11.80 1.16
C SER A 67 14.47 12.94 0.13
N ASP A 68 15.69 13.37 -0.20
CA ASP A 68 15.99 14.38 -1.22
C ASP A 68 17.29 13.99 -1.95
N ILE A 69 17.19 13.47 -3.17
CA ILE A 69 18.33 13.06 -3.98
C ILE A 69 19.21 14.26 -4.36
N GLU A 70 18.61 15.39 -4.74
CA GLU A 70 19.34 16.56 -5.23
C GLU A 70 20.22 17.14 -4.11
N LYS A 71 19.67 17.23 -2.90
CA LYS A 71 20.40 17.71 -1.71
C LYS A 71 21.16 16.63 -0.96
N GLN A 72 21.12 15.38 -1.43
CA GLN A 72 21.76 14.22 -0.78
C GLN A 72 21.32 14.02 0.69
N ILE A 73 20.06 14.34 1.02
CA ILE A 73 19.51 14.14 2.37
C ILE A 73 19.10 12.68 2.51
N GLN A 74 19.78 11.94 3.40
CA GLN A 74 19.45 10.56 3.71
C GLN A 74 18.09 10.45 4.37
N ALA A 75 17.33 9.43 4.00
CA ALA A 75 16.12 9.07 4.72
C ALA A 75 16.48 8.57 6.13
N THR A 76 15.65 8.90 7.10
CA THR A 76 15.76 8.45 8.49
C THR A 76 14.43 7.84 8.94
N THR A 77 14.38 7.22 10.12
CA THR A 77 13.12 6.72 10.67
C THR A 77 12.10 7.84 10.98
N ASN A 78 12.57 9.09 11.08
CA ASN A 78 11.73 10.28 11.21
C ASN A 78 11.29 10.88 9.87
N THR A 79 11.76 10.34 8.74
CA THR A 79 11.33 10.81 7.42
C THR A 79 9.87 10.51 7.22
N THR A 80 9.10 11.52 6.82
CA THR A 80 7.67 11.38 6.55
C THR A 80 7.37 11.19 5.07
N TYR A 81 6.33 10.41 4.81
CA TYR A 81 5.88 10.00 3.49
C TYR A 81 4.40 10.29 3.35
N ARG A 82 3.95 10.65 2.14
CA ARG A 82 2.52 10.68 1.83
C ARG A 82 2.03 9.24 1.76
N ILE A 83 1.17 8.82 2.70
CA ILE A 83 0.77 7.41 2.82
C ILE A 83 -0.37 7.03 1.87
N GLY A 84 -0.83 7.97 1.04
CA GLY A 84 -1.90 7.77 0.06
C GLY A 84 -3.11 7.09 0.69
N SER A 85 -3.67 6.11 0.00
CA SER A 85 -4.89 5.42 0.43
C SER A 85 -4.89 4.74 1.80
N VAL A 86 -3.74 4.54 2.47
CA VAL A 86 -3.75 4.15 3.89
C VAL A 86 -4.52 5.17 4.74
N THR A 87 -4.58 6.43 4.32
CA THR A 87 -5.44 7.50 4.87
C THR A 87 -6.90 7.05 5.10
N LYS A 88 -7.43 6.16 4.25
CA LYS A 88 -8.81 5.68 4.37
C LYS A 88 -9.06 4.93 5.68
N MET A 89 -8.06 4.24 6.22
CA MET A 89 -8.16 3.62 7.54
C MET A 89 -8.38 4.69 8.62
N PHE A 90 -7.65 5.82 8.55
CA PHE A 90 -7.81 6.94 9.49
C PHE A 90 -9.19 7.59 9.36
N THR A 91 -9.64 7.86 8.12
CA THR A 91 -10.99 8.41 7.90
C THR A 91 -12.08 7.47 8.40
N SER A 92 -11.98 6.17 8.11
CA SER A 92 -12.94 5.18 8.61
C SER A 92 -12.99 5.17 10.14
N VAL A 93 -11.85 5.18 10.83
CA VAL A 93 -11.82 5.28 12.30
C VAL A 93 -12.56 6.53 12.80
N MET A 94 -12.33 7.70 12.19
CA MET A 94 -13.04 8.92 12.59
C MET A 94 -14.54 8.85 12.31
N ILE A 95 -14.98 8.21 11.23
CA ILE A 95 -16.41 7.98 10.93
C ILE A 95 -17.04 7.01 11.94
N TYR A 96 -16.36 5.92 12.29
CA TYR A 96 -16.83 5.00 13.33
C TYR A 96 -16.93 5.67 14.70
N GLN A 97 -16.01 6.58 15.04
CA GLN A 97 -16.15 7.39 16.25
C GLN A 97 -17.39 8.29 16.21
N LEU A 98 -17.79 8.83 15.04
CA LEU A 98 -19.06 9.56 14.92
C LEU A 98 -20.28 8.65 15.09
N PHE A 99 -20.21 7.39 14.66
CA PHE A 99 -21.25 6.39 14.95
C PHE A 99 -21.37 6.13 16.45
N GLU A 100 -20.24 5.93 17.13
CA GLU A 100 -20.20 5.72 18.59
C GLU A 100 -20.66 6.95 19.38
N GLU A 101 -20.39 8.15 18.86
CA GLU A 101 -20.89 9.42 19.39
C GLU A 101 -22.38 9.69 19.07
N ASN A 102 -23.06 8.81 18.32
CA ASN A 102 -24.42 8.98 17.79
C ASN A 102 -24.60 10.26 16.96
N LYS A 103 -23.51 10.81 16.40
CA LYS A 103 -23.54 12.00 15.51
C LYS A 103 -23.81 11.64 14.06
N LEU A 104 -23.59 10.39 13.69
CA LEU A 104 -23.83 9.83 12.38
C LEU A 104 -24.39 8.42 12.55
N ARG A 105 -25.18 7.94 11.60
CA ARG A 105 -25.59 6.53 11.56
C ARG A 105 -25.08 5.89 10.27
N PRO A 106 -24.81 4.57 10.27
CA PRO A 106 -24.39 3.88 9.05
C PRO A 106 -25.40 4.02 7.89
N ASP A 107 -26.69 4.10 8.20
CA ASP A 107 -27.80 4.20 7.25
C ASP A 107 -28.17 5.64 6.85
N THR A 108 -27.46 6.65 7.40
CA THR A 108 -27.63 8.05 6.97
C THR A 108 -27.40 8.15 5.46
N ARG A 109 -28.30 8.86 4.77
CA ARG A 109 -28.24 8.99 3.31
C ARG A 109 -27.27 10.07 2.91
N LEU A 110 -26.60 9.88 1.77
CA LEU A 110 -25.71 10.89 1.21
C LEU A 110 -26.49 12.17 0.87
N SER A 111 -27.76 12.05 0.50
CA SER A 111 -28.64 13.20 0.20
C SER A 111 -28.81 14.17 1.36
N ASP A 112 -28.57 13.75 2.59
CA ASP A 112 -28.64 14.63 3.77
C ASP A 112 -27.52 15.70 3.75
N PHE A 113 -26.43 15.44 3.01
CA PHE A 113 -25.28 16.33 2.87
C PHE A 113 -25.11 16.86 1.44
N TYR A 114 -25.33 15.99 0.44
CA TYR A 114 -25.06 16.25 -0.97
C TYR A 114 -26.21 15.77 -1.86
N PRO A 115 -27.39 16.42 -1.81
CA PRO A 115 -28.59 15.99 -2.53
C PRO A 115 -28.45 16.03 -4.05
N ASP A 116 -27.54 16.84 -4.57
CA ASP A 116 -27.33 17.00 -6.01
C ASP A 116 -26.49 15.86 -6.64
N ILE A 117 -25.81 15.05 -5.81
CA ILE A 117 -25.09 13.87 -6.32
C ILE A 117 -26.12 12.84 -6.80
N GLN A 118 -25.93 12.31 -8.00
CA GLN A 118 -26.84 11.34 -8.59
C GLN A 118 -26.94 10.07 -7.71
N ASN A 119 -28.19 9.65 -7.43
CA ASN A 119 -28.55 8.55 -6.52
C ASN A 119 -28.21 8.79 -5.03
N ALA A 120 -27.92 10.02 -4.59
CA ALA A 120 -27.58 10.30 -3.19
C ALA A 120 -28.66 9.88 -2.18
N ASP A 121 -29.93 9.83 -2.58
CA ASP A 121 -31.06 9.35 -1.79
C ASP A 121 -31.03 7.84 -1.51
N LYS A 122 -30.26 7.09 -2.30
CA LYS A 122 -30.09 5.63 -2.19
C LYS A 122 -28.76 5.22 -1.59
N ILE A 123 -27.75 6.09 -1.63
CA ILE A 123 -26.41 5.82 -1.10
C ILE A 123 -26.41 6.11 0.41
N THR A 124 -25.90 5.17 1.21
CA THR A 124 -25.67 5.35 2.65
C THR A 124 -24.19 5.60 2.96
N ILE A 125 -23.90 6.10 4.16
CA ILE A 125 -22.52 6.18 4.68
C ILE A 125 -21.85 4.80 4.69
N HIS A 126 -22.61 3.75 5.01
CA HIS A 126 -22.15 2.37 4.95
C HIS A 126 -21.69 1.96 3.54
N ASP A 127 -22.47 2.28 2.52
CA ASP A 127 -22.13 1.98 1.12
C ASP A 127 -20.85 2.70 0.69
N MET A 128 -20.66 3.94 1.13
CA MET A 128 -19.46 4.71 0.83
C MET A 128 -18.20 4.06 1.41
N LEU A 129 -18.26 3.64 2.68
CA LEU A 129 -17.16 2.96 3.38
C LEU A 129 -16.77 1.62 2.72
N LEU A 130 -17.75 0.88 2.19
CA LEU A 130 -17.57 -0.41 1.49
C LEU A 130 -17.28 -0.27 -0.01
N HIS A 131 -17.18 0.96 -0.52
CA HIS A 131 -17.02 1.22 -1.96
C HIS A 131 -18.17 0.69 -2.83
N ARG A 132 -19.41 0.75 -2.32
CA ARG A 132 -20.63 0.26 -2.99
C ARG A 132 -21.56 1.38 -3.46
N SER A 133 -21.08 2.62 -3.48
CA SER A 133 -21.89 3.80 -3.79
C SER A 133 -22.24 3.99 -5.27
N GLY A 134 -21.47 3.43 -6.19
CA GLY A 134 -21.57 3.74 -7.63
C GLY A 134 -20.96 5.09 -8.04
N ILE A 135 -20.39 5.85 -7.10
CA ILE A 135 -19.79 7.17 -7.36
C ILE A 135 -18.45 6.99 -8.06
N ARG A 136 -18.31 7.56 -9.26
CA ARG A 136 -17.05 7.58 -10.02
C ARG A 136 -15.93 8.25 -9.21
N SER A 137 -14.73 7.68 -9.25
CA SER A 137 -13.56 8.27 -8.61
C SER A 137 -13.07 9.50 -9.37
N VAL A 138 -12.76 10.60 -8.69
CA VAL A 138 -12.08 11.77 -9.30
C VAL A 138 -10.74 11.41 -9.94
N THR A 139 -10.10 10.33 -9.48
CA THR A 139 -8.83 9.82 -10.03
C THR A 139 -9.01 9.10 -11.37
N ASP A 140 -10.24 8.79 -11.77
CA ASP A 140 -10.55 8.15 -13.05
C ASP A 140 -10.84 9.20 -14.15
N ASP A 141 -10.71 10.48 -13.83
CA ASP A 141 -10.78 11.57 -14.79
C ASP A 141 -9.54 11.54 -15.69
N SER A 142 -9.72 11.60 -17.01
CA SER A 142 -8.60 11.55 -17.96
C SER A 142 -7.63 12.72 -17.82
N LEU A 143 -8.09 13.84 -17.25
CA LEU A 143 -7.26 15.03 -17.01
C LEU A 143 -6.74 15.09 -15.57
N TYR A 144 -6.93 14.04 -14.76
CA TYR A 144 -6.53 14.01 -13.35
C TYR A 144 -5.12 14.54 -13.12
N LEU A 145 -4.14 14.01 -13.88
CA LEU A 145 -2.72 14.38 -13.74
C LEU A 145 -2.42 15.85 -14.11
N GLU A 146 -3.29 16.50 -14.89
CA GLU A 146 -3.11 17.91 -15.26
C GLU A 146 -3.58 18.85 -14.14
N TRP A 147 -4.72 18.53 -13.51
CA TRP A 147 -5.32 19.44 -12.52
C TRP A 147 -5.00 19.07 -11.07
N CYS A 148 -4.51 17.86 -10.77
CA CYS A 148 -4.26 17.43 -9.39
C CYS A 148 -3.13 18.20 -8.68
N VAL A 149 -2.30 18.92 -9.44
CA VAL A 149 -1.18 19.73 -8.91
C VAL A 149 -1.60 21.15 -8.49
N GLN A 150 -2.87 21.52 -8.68
CA GLN A 150 -3.41 22.82 -8.28
C GLN A 150 -4.41 22.65 -7.14
N PRO A 151 -4.43 23.57 -6.16
CA PRO A 151 -5.41 23.50 -5.08
C PRO A 151 -6.82 23.61 -5.62
N ARG A 152 -7.74 22.84 -5.03
CA ARG A 152 -9.18 22.95 -5.29
C ARG A 152 -9.93 23.07 -3.98
N SER A 153 -10.92 23.95 -3.97
CA SER A 153 -11.85 24.07 -2.86
C SER A 153 -12.76 22.85 -2.76
N HIS A 154 -13.34 22.64 -1.57
CA HIS A 154 -14.41 21.66 -1.34
C HIS A 154 -15.51 21.78 -2.42
N ALA A 155 -15.99 22.99 -2.70
CA ALA A 155 -17.06 23.22 -3.67
C ALA A 155 -16.68 22.78 -5.09
N GLU A 156 -15.43 22.98 -5.50
CA GLU A 156 -14.95 22.54 -6.81
C GLU A 156 -14.89 21.01 -6.91
N ILE A 157 -14.36 20.34 -5.89
CA ILE A 157 -14.29 18.87 -5.87
C ILE A 157 -15.68 18.24 -5.85
N VAL A 158 -16.59 18.76 -5.02
CA VAL A 158 -17.99 18.29 -4.99
C VAL A 158 -18.68 18.55 -6.33
N SER A 159 -18.48 19.72 -6.95
CA SER A 159 -19.02 20.03 -8.28
C SER A 159 -18.53 19.03 -9.34
N MET A 160 -17.25 18.65 -9.31
CA MET A 160 -16.71 17.62 -10.20
C MET A 160 -17.38 16.27 -9.97
N ILE A 161 -17.48 15.82 -8.72
CA ILE A 161 -18.13 14.54 -8.38
C ILE A 161 -19.60 14.53 -8.82
N THR A 162 -20.33 15.63 -8.58
CA THR A 162 -21.73 15.79 -9.01
C THR A 162 -21.89 15.74 -10.53
N SER A 163 -20.89 16.19 -11.30
CA SER A 163 -20.95 16.18 -12.77
C SER A 163 -20.75 14.80 -13.40
N TYR A 164 -20.21 13.83 -12.66
CA TYR A 164 -19.93 12.50 -13.18
C TYR A 164 -21.19 11.62 -13.22
N GLN A 165 -21.30 10.81 -14.27
CA GLN A 165 -22.28 9.74 -14.31
C GLN A 165 -21.87 8.60 -13.34
N PRO A 166 -22.82 8.00 -12.61
CA PRO A 166 -22.58 6.81 -11.81
C PRO A 166 -22.04 5.66 -12.67
N VAL A 167 -21.10 4.89 -12.12
CA VAL A 167 -20.50 3.74 -12.80
C VAL A 167 -21.31 2.44 -12.63
N PHE A 168 -22.20 2.39 -11.63
CA PHE A 168 -23.17 1.31 -11.38
C PHE A 168 -24.25 1.79 -10.39
N GLN A 169 -25.28 0.97 -10.11
CA GLN A 169 -26.31 1.33 -9.14
C GLN A 169 -25.81 1.15 -7.69
N PRO A 170 -26.22 1.99 -6.72
CA PRO A 170 -25.83 1.80 -5.32
C PRO A 170 -26.13 0.39 -4.82
N ASP A 171 -25.19 -0.18 -4.07
CA ASP A 171 -25.24 -1.53 -3.48
C ASP A 171 -25.32 -2.69 -4.50
N GLU A 172 -25.06 -2.45 -5.79
CA GLU A 172 -25.00 -3.52 -6.79
C GLU A 172 -23.71 -4.36 -6.66
N LYS A 173 -22.57 -3.69 -6.50
CA LYS A 173 -21.23 -4.29 -6.39
C LYS A 173 -20.28 -3.36 -5.62
N SER A 174 -19.07 -3.84 -5.33
CA SER A 174 -17.99 -3.02 -4.78
C SER A 174 -17.02 -2.61 -5.89
N GLU A 175 -16.73 -1.33 -6.00
CA GLU A 175 -15.73 -0.76 -6.93
C GLU A 175 -15.05 0.44 -6.26
N TYR A 176 -13.71 0.40 -6.21
CA TYR A 176 -12.91 1.38 -5.48
C TYR A 176 -13.18 2.81 -5.97
N SER A 177 -13.41 3.73 -5.03
CA SER A 177 -13.66 5.13 -5.36
C SER A 177 -13.05 6.05 -4.31
N ASN A 178 -12.14 6.93 -4.74
CA ASN A 178 -11.58 7.96 -3.87
C ASN A 178 -12.62 9.01 -3.48
N SER A 179 -13.58 9.29 -4.37
CA SER A 179 -14.68 10.24 -4.14
C SER A 179 -15.47 9.91 -2.87
N ASN A 180 -15.69 8.62 -2.58
CA ASN A 180 -16.36 8.20 -1.34
C ASN A 180 -15.64 8.74 -0.10
N PHE A 181 -14.33 8.55 -0.03
CA PHE A 181 -13.56 8.91 1.16
C PHE A 181 -13.24 10.41 1.23
N ILE A 182 -13.20 11.10 0.10
CA ILE A 182 -13.17 12.57 0.06
C ILE A 182 -14.46 13.12 0.69
N LEU A 183 -15.62 12.66 0.23
CA LEU A 183 -16.92 13.08 0.76
C LEU A 183 -17.08 12.70 2.25
N LEU A 184 -16.63 11.51 2.67
CA LEU A 184 -16.62 11.14 4.09
C LEU A 184 -15.76 12.10 4.94
N GLY A 185 -14.61 12.54 4.42
CA GLY A 185 -13.79 13.58 5.05
C GLY A 185 -14.56 14.88 5.23
N TYR A 186 -15.26 15.35 4.20
CA TYR A 186 -16.07 16.57 4.30
C TYR A 186 -17.29 16.43 5.21
N ILE A 187 -17.95 15.26 5.24
CA ILE A 187 -19.05 14.97 6.17
C ILE A 187 -18.55 15.01 7.62
N LEU A 188 -17.36 14.44 7.88
CA LEU A 188 -16.70 14.53 9.18
C LEU A 188 -16.48 16.00 9.59
N GLU A 189 -15.96 16.84 8.69
CA GLU A 189 -15.78 18.27 8.96
C GLU A 189 -17.10 18.98 9.27
N ASN A 190 -18.14 18.71 8.46
CA ASN A 190 -19.47 19.29 8.63
C ASN A 190 -20.09 18.96 10.00
N LEU A 191 -20.02 17.68 10.41
CA LEU A 191 -20.64 17.22 11.66
C LEU A 191 -19.86 17.63 12.91
N THR A 192 -18.56 17.89 12.77
CA THR A 192 -17.70 18.25 13.90
C THR A 192 -17.45 19.75 14.02
N GLY A 193 -17.64 20.51 12.93
CA GLY A 193 -17.28 21.92 12.84
C GLY A 193 -15.78 22.18 12.87
N LYS A 194 -14.96 21.15 12.62
CA LYS A 194 -13.49 21.21 12.63
C LYS A 194 -12.95 20.71 11.29
N ASP A 195 -11.83 21.26 10.85
CA ASP A 195 -11.14 20.75 9.65
C ASP A 195 -10.63 19.31 9.88
N TYR A 196 -10.28 18.64 8.78
CA TYR A 196 -9.80 17.26 8.81
C TYR A 196 -8.52 17.14 9.64
N SER A 197 -7.61 18.11 9.55
CA SER A 197 -6.35 18.14 10.31
C SER A 197 -6.59 18.09 11.82
N SER A 198 -7.50 18.93 12.32
CA SER A 198 -7.89 19.00 13.73
C SER A 198 -8.60 17.73 14.18
N ASN A 199 -9.46 17.17 13.32
CA ASN A 199 -10.08 15.88 13.60
C ASN A 199 -9.02 14.77 13.70
N LEU A 200 -8.12 14.64 12.73
CA LEU A 200 -7.05 13.66 12.73
C LEU A 200 -6.20 13.74 14.01
N GLU A 201 -5.77 14.95 14.38
CA GLU A 201 -4.96 15.19 15.56
C GLU A 201 -5.68 14.78 16.86
N GLU A 202 -6.90 15.27 17.07
CA GLU A 202 -7.62 15.05 18.32
C GLU A 202 -8.19 13.64 18.47
N ARG A 203 -8.67 13.07 17.37
CA ARG A 203 -9.39 11.80 17.33
C ARG A 203 -8.48 10.60 17.20
N ILE A 204 -7.32 10.78 16.58
CA ILE A 204 -6.37 9.70 16.32
C ILE A 204 -5.01 10.01 16.92
N CYS A 205 -4.29 11.02 16.43
CA CYS A 205 -2.86 11.18 16.75
C CYS A 205 -2.62 11.27 18.25
N ARG A 206 -3.33 12.16 18.95
CA ARG A 206 -3.19 12.31 20.41
C ARG A 206 -3.64 11.08 21.20
N ARG A 207 -4.63 10.33 20.71
CA ARG A 207 -5.15 9.13 21.40
C ARG A 207 -4.23 7.92 21.24
N ALA A 208 -3.68 7.72 20.05
CA ALA A 208 -2.75 6.63 19.75
C ALA A 208 -1.29 6.98 20.07
N GLY A 209 -0.98 8.27 20.29
CA GLY A 209 0.38 8.73 20.55
C GLY A 209 1.23 8.87 19.28
N LEU A 210 0.60 9.18 18.14
CA LEU A 210 1.28 9.41 16.86
C LEU A 210 1.93 10.80 16.90
N LYS A 211 3.25 10.87 16.73
CA LYS A 211 4.01 12.12 16.96
C LYS A 211 4.33 12.88 15.69
N THR A 212 4.21 12.22 14.55
CA THR A 212 4.69 12.73 13.26
C THR A 212 3.63 12.54 12.16
N THR A 213 2.42 12.14 12.54
CA THR A 213 1.28 11.98 11.62
C THR A 213 0.45 13.25 11.58
N TYR A 214 0.19 13.77 10.38
CA TYR A 214 -0.55 15.02 10.18
C TYR A 214 -1.21 15.05 8.79
N TYR A 215 -2.07 16.05 8.58
CA TYR A 215 -2.62 16.36 7.27
C TYR A 215 -1.58 17.05 6.39
N GLY A 216 -1.36 16.53 5.19
CA GLY A 216 -0.30 16.97 4.29
C GLY A 216 -0.39 18.45 3.87
N ASN A 217 0.78 19.02 3.63
CA ASN A 217 0.99 20.35 3.07
C ASN A 217 1.99 20.24 1.88
N PRO A 218 2.27 21.33 1.14
CA PRO A 218 3.35 21.33 0.15
C PRO A 218 4.68 20.84 0.76
N ALA A 219 5.39 19.95 0.07
CA ALA A 219 6.43 19.17 0.70
C ALA A 219 7.65 20.01 1.11
N ASN A 220 8.19 19.77 2.31
CA ASN A 220 9.38 20.46 2.82
C ASN A 220 10.41 19.50 3.42
N THR A 221 11.46 19.19 2.65
CA THR A 221 12.51 18.26 3.05
C THR A 221 13.36 18.73 4.25
N LEU A 222 13.34 20.03 4.59
CA LEU A 222 13.97 20.56 5.80
C LEU A 222 13.16 20.26 7.08
N LYS A 223 11.94 19.75 6.94
CA LYS A 223 11.07 19.32 8.05
C LYS A 223 10.89 17.80 8.08
N ASN A 224 11.90 17.06 7.63
CA ASN A 224 11.91 15.60 7.49
C ASN A 224 10.91 15.02 6.49
N GLU A 225 10.25 15.83 5.66
CA GLU A 225 9.41 15.30 4.59
C GLU A 225 10.28 14.76 3.45
N SER A 226 9.75 13.80 2.70
CA SER A 226 10.40 13.29 1.50
C SER A 226 9.81 13.93 0.25
N TYR A 227 10.62 14.08 -0.81
CA TYR A 227 10.09 14.14 -2.18
C TYR A 227 9.84 12.73 -2.71
N SER A 228 8.97 12.60 -3.70
CA SER A 228 8.70 11.37 -4.43
C SER A 228 9.42 11.32 -5.78
N TYR A 229 9.73 10.12 -6.23
CA TYR A 229 10.51 9.87 -7.43
C TYR A 229 9.91 8.72 -8.26
N THR A 230 9.99 8.87 -9.57
CA THR A 230 9.74 7.80 -10.54
C THR A 230 11.06 7.31 -11.14
N PHE A 231 11.11 6.06 -11.58
CA PHE A 231 12.32 5.51 -12.21
C PHE A 231 12.25 5.64 -13.72
N SER A 232 13.31 6.15 -14.31
CA SER A 232 13.49 6.35 -15.76
C SER A 232 14.80 5.75 -16.25
N VAL A 233 15.07 5.86 -17.55
CA VAL A 233 16.35 5.45 -18.15
C VAL A 233 17.56 6.22 -17.59
N THR A 234 17.37 7.42 -17.05
CA THR A 234 18.43 8.21 -16.41
C THR A 234 18.48 8.03 -14.88
N GLY A 235 17.75 7.07 -14.34
CA GLY A 235 17.58 6.84 -12.91
C GLY A 235 16.35 7.54 -12.33
N TRP A 236 16.41 7.84 -11.03
CA TRP A 236 15.33 8.48 -10.28
C TRP A 236 15.08 9.93 -10.72
N VAL A 237 13.83 10.24 -11.04
CA VAL A 237 13.36 11.58 -11.44
C VAL A 237 12.30 12.04 -10.46
N LYS A 238 12.45 13.25 -9.92
CA LYS A 238 11.48 13.82 -8.96
C LYS A 238 10.12 14.00 -9.64
N GLU A 239 9.05 13.54 -9.01
CA GLU A 239 7.69 13.77 -9.50
C GLU A 239 7.15 15.14 -9.12
N ASN A 240 6.10 15.57 -9.83
CA ASN A 240 5.29 16.70 -9.41
C ASN A 240 4.45 16.29 -8.20
N GLU A 241 4.12 17.28 -7.36
CA GLU A 241 3.33 17.05 -6.16
C GLU A 241 1.85 17.26 -6.45
N THR A 242 1.03 16.25 -6.16
CA THR A 242 -0.41 16.45 -6.02
C THR A 242 -0.67 17.41 -4.85
N ASP A 243 -1.60 18.35 -5.01
CA ASP A 243 -2.04 19.24 -3.93
C ASP A 243 -2.92 18.45 -2.93
N MET A 244 -2.65 18.58 -1.63
CA MET A 244 -3.29 17.75 -0.61
C MET A 244 -4.78 18.05 -0.41
N SER A 245 -5.30 19.17 -0.96
CA SER A 245 -6.74 19.41 -1.05
C SER A 245 -7.47 18.41 -1.96
N ILE A 246 -6.76 17.79 -2.92
CA ILE A 246 -7.35 16.86 -3.89
C ILE A 246 -7.70 15.50 -3.27
N PRO A 247 -6.76 14.74 -2.66
CA PRO A 247 -7.08 13.45 -2.10
C PRO A 247 -7.82 13.55 -0.76
N HIS A 248 -7.64 14.63 0.01
CA HIS A 248 -8.31 14.87 1.31
C HIS A 248 -8.43 13.59 2.17
N GLY A 249 -9.62 13.25 2.68
CA GLY A 249 -9.89 12.02 3.46
C GLY A 249 -9.64 10.69 2.72
N ALA A 250 -9.36 10.72 1.41
CA ALA A 250 -8.94 9.53 0.66
C ALA A 250 -7.43 9.30 0.64
N GLY A 251 -6.59 10.31 0.90
CA GLY A 251 -5.15 10.15 0.70
C GLY A 251 -4.20 11.24 1.20
N ALA A 252 -4.67 12.24 1.95
CA ALA A 252 -3.89 13.40 2.35
C ALA A 252 -3.09 13.23 3.66
N VAL A 253 -3.10 12.06 4.31
CA VAL A 253 -2.31 11.86 5.53
C VAL A 253 -0.83 11.69 5.17
N VAL A 254 0.02 12.32 5.96
CA VAL A 254 1.48 12.18 5.95
C VAL A 254 1.90 11.54 7.27
N SER A 255 2.78 10.55 7.23
CA SER A 255 3.19 9.78 8.41
C SER A 255 4.58 9.16 8.24
N THR A 256 5.08 8.50 9.30
CA THR A 256 6.27 7.64 9.28
C THR A 256 5.83 6.18 9.34
N ALA A 257 6.72 5.25 8.97
CA ALA A 257 6.43 3.82 9.15
C ALA A 257 6.19 3.46 10.63
N GLU A 258 6.90 4.12 11.56
CA GLU A 258 6.70 3.92 13.01
C GLU A 258 5.31 4.34 13.48
N ASP A 259 4.87 5.54 13.14
CA ASP A 259 3.53 6.01 13.51
C ASP A 259 2.43 5.14 12.88
N MET A 260 2.64 4.63 11.66
CA MET A 260 1.69 3.74 11.01
C MET A 260 1.50 2.42 11.77
N VAL A 261 2.58 1.77 12.26
CA VAL A 261 2.42 0.57 13.08
C VAL A 261 1.80 0.88 14.45
N ILE A 262 2.14 2.03 15.06
CA ILE A 262 1.51 2.47 16.32
C ILE A 262 0.00 2.72 16.12
N PHE A 263 -0.40 3.31 15.00
CA PHE A 263 -1.81 3.49 14.64
C PHE A 263 -2.53 2.16 14.51
N ALA A 264 -1.94 1.19 13.80
CA ALA A 264 -2.51 -0.14 13.67
C ALA A 264 -2.66 -0.84 15.04
N ASP A 265 -1.61 -0.84 15.86
CA ASP A 265 -1.64 -1.45 17.19
C ASP A 265 -2.72 -0.81 18.06
N ALA A 266 -2.84 0.52 18.05
CA ALA A 266 -3.87 1.24 18.79
C ALA A 266 -5.30 0.94 18.29
N LEU A 267 -5.49 0.84 16.98
CA LEU A 267 -6.77 0.47 16.37
C LEU A 267 -7.19 -0.94 16.81
N PHE A 268 -6.31 -1.93 16.62
CA PHE A 268 -6.62 -3.34 16.89
C PHE A 268 -6.64 -3.69 18.39
N ALA A 269 -6.03 -2.87 19.24
CA ALA A 269 -6.18 -2.94 20.70
C ALA A 269 -7.47 -2.26 21.21
N GLY A 270 -8.33 -1.72 20.32
CA GLY A 270 -9.58 -1.06 20.71
C GLY A 270 -9.40 0.30 21.39
N LYS A 271 -8.24 0.97 21.23
CA LYS A 271 -7.99 2.30 21.82
C LYS A 271 -8.68 3.43 21.06
N LEU A 272 -8.97 3.21 19.76
CA LEU A 272 -9.52 4.25 18.88
C LEU A 272 -11.03 4.12 18.64
N ILE A 273 -11.54 2.89 18.59
CA ILE A 273 -12.95 2.52 18.43
C ILE A 273 -13.22 1.25 19.24
N SER A 274 -14.48 0.97 19.56
CA SER A 274 -14.90 -0.23 20.26
C SER A 274 -14.61 -1.52 19.47
N GLU A 275 -14.54 -2.65 20.19
CA GLU A 275 -14.39 -3.97 19.56
C GLU A 275 -15.50 -4.28 18.55
N SER A 276 -16.75 -3.91 18.85
CA SER A 276 -17.88 -4.09 17.93
C SER A 276 -17.71 -3.27 16.65
N SER A 277 -17.26 -2.02 16.75
CA SER A 277 -16.97 -1.17 15.60
C SER A 277 -15.81 -1.74 14.78
N LEU A 278 -14.75 -2.24 15.41
CA LEU A 278 -13.62 -2.85 14.71
C LEU A 278 -14.03 -4.15 13.99
N GLN A 279 -14.87 -4.98 14.61
CA GLN A 279 -15.42 -6.18 13.99
C GLN A 279 -16.27 -5.83 12.77
N ASP A 280 -17.10 -4.79 12.84
CA ASP A 280 -17.85 -4.32 11.66
C ASP A 280 -16.92 -3.72 10.60
N MET A 281 -15.94 -2.90 11.00
CA MET A 281 -14.97 -2.27 10.09
C MET A 281 -14.19 -3.31 9.27
N THR A 282 -13.79 -4.41 9.92
CA THR A 282 -13.02 -5.51 9.31
C THR A 282 -13.89 -6.58 8.64
N LYS A 283 -15.21 -6.56 8.84
CA LYS A 283 -16.14 -7.45 8.15
C LYS A 283 -16.18 -7.08 6.67
N THR A 284 -15.87 -8.06 5.81
CA THR A 284 -15.71 -7.85 4.38
C THR A 284 -16.95 -8.22 3.58
N GLU A 285 -17.21 -7.47 2.52
CA GLU A 285 -18.07 -7.85 1.39
C GLU A 285 -17.21 -8.01 0.15
N GLY A 286 -17.07 -9.24 -0.34
CA GLY A 286 -16.04 -9.58 -1.32
C GLY A 286 -14.65 -9.34 -0.73
N SER A 287 -13.86 -8.48 -1.37
CA SER A 287 -12.50 -8.11 -0.93
C SER A 287 -12.44 -6.84 -0.09
N PHE A 288 -13.56 -6.17 0.19
CA PHE A 288 -13.58 -4.85 0.83
C PHE A 288 -14.13 -4.92 2.26
N GLY A 289 -13.38 -4.41 3.23
CA GLY A 289 -13.93 -3.92 4.50
C GLY A 289 -14.19 -2.41 4.43
N LYS A 290 -14.57 -1.79 5.55
CA LYS A 290 -14.86 -0.35 5.61
C LYS A 290 -13.56 0.46 5.73
N GLY A 291 -12.94 0.77 4.59
CA GLY A 291 -11.64 1.47 4.53
C GLY A 291 -10.44 0.63 4.98
N ILE A 292 -10.62 -0.70 5.07
CA ILE A 292 -9.59 -1.68 5.41
C ILE A 292 -9.82 -2.97 4.61
N PHE A 293 -8.76 -3.67 4.28
CA PHE A 293 -8.75 -4.83 3.40
C PHE A 293 -8.19 -6.06 4.12
N PRO A 294 -8.70 -7.28 3.82
CA PRO A 294 -8.02 -8.50 4.20
C PRO A 294 -6.72 -8.62 3.40
N MET A 295 -5.62 -8.89 4.10
CA MET A 295 -4.30 -9.08 3.51
C MET A 295 -3.71 -10.40 4.04
N PRO A 296 -4.03 -11.54 3.41
CA PRO A 296 -3.56 -12.84 3.87
C PRO A 296 -2.07 -13.05 3.56
N PHE A 297 -1.39 -13.78 4.43
CA PHE A 297 -0.02 -14.25 4.23
C PHE A 297 0.12 -15.68 4.77
N TYR A 298 0.17 -16.67 3.88
CA TYR A 298 -0.01 -18.09 4.26
C TYR A 298 -1.27 -18.26 5.12
N GLU A 299 -1.16 -18.89 6.29
CA GLU A 299 -2.24 -19.10 7.25
C GLU A 299 -2.56 -17.84 8.08
N MET A 300 -1.76 -16.77 7.96
CA MET A 300 -1.98 -15.53 8.70
C MET A 300 -3.01 -14.66 7.99
N LYS A 301 -4.06 -14.28 8.72
CA LYS A 301 -5.06 -13.33 8.25
C LYS A 301 -4.71 -11.93 8.75
N GLY A 302 -4.15 -11.11 7.87
CA GLY A 302 -3.89 -9.70 8.14
C GLY A 302 -5.04 -8.80 7.71
N PHE A 303 -5.07 -7.59 8.25
CA PHE A 303 -5.95 -6.52 7.84
C PHE A 303 -5.16 -5.22 7.70
N GLY A 304 -5.44 -4.45 6.67
CA GLY A 304 -4.62 -3.30 6.34
C GLY A 304 -5.08 -2.54 5.12
N HIS A 305 -4.19 -1.73 4.57
CA HIS A 305 -4.42 -1.04 3.31
C HIS A 305 -3.07 -0.75 2.63
N THR A 306 -3.07 -0.69 1.30
CA THR A 306 -1.95 -0.14 0.51
C THR A 306 -2.21 1.32 0.13
N GLY A 307 -1.17 2.10 -0.13
CA GLY A 307 -1.32 3.48 -0.58
C GLY A 307 -0.45 3.80 -1.78
N GLY A 308 -0.93 4.72 -2.60
CA GLY A 308 -0.18 5.33 -3.69
C GLY A 308 -0.64 6.76 -3.91
N ILE A 309 0.33 7.67 -4.08
CA ILE A 309 0.12 9.06 -4.47
C ILE A 309 1.44 9.60 -5.00
N ASP A 310 1.43 10.21 -6.19
CA ASP A 310 2.67 10.56 -6.89
C ASP A 310 3.59 9.31 -6.98
N GLY A 311 4.90 9.49 -6.78
CA GLY A 311 5.87 8.39 -6.65
C GLY A 311 5.88 7.68 -5.28
N PHE A 312 5.01 8.06 -4.33
CA PHE A 312 4.93 7.38 -3.03
C PHE A 312 4.16 6.07 -3.11
N ARG A 313 4.60 5.06 -2.35
CA ARG A 313 3.87 3.81 -2.11
C ARG A 313 3.90 3.45 -0.64
N SER A 314 2.84 2.86 -0.12
CA SER A 314 2.79 2.44 1.28
C SER A 314 2.02 1.14 1.48
N VAL A 315 2.36 0.42 2.55
CA VAL A 315 1.59 -0.71 3.10
C VAL A 315 1.48 -0.48 4.60
N LEU A 316 0.29 -0.68 5.14
CA LEU A 316 0.10 -0.95 6.56
C LEU A 316 -0.69 -2.25 6.69
N ILE A 317 -0.21 -3.17 7.51
CA ILE A 317 -0.88 -4.44 7.80
C ILE A 317 -0.72 -4.79 9.28
N HIS A 318 -1.80 -5.29 9.88
CA HIS A 318 -1.82 -5.86 11.21
C HIS A 318 -2.36 -7.28 11.18
N PHE A 319 -1.75 -8.19 11.93
CA PHE A 319 -2.17 -9.58 12.09
C PHE A 319 -2.72 -9.80 13.51
N PRO A 320 -4.04 -9.71 13.74
CA PRO A 320 -4.62 -9.74 15.08
C PRO A 320 -4.25 -10.98 15.90
N ALA A 321 -4.19 -12.15 15.24
CA ALA A 321 -3.86 -13.42 15.91
C ALA A 321 -2.44 -13.48 16.49
N LYS A 322 -1.53 -12.63 15.98
CA LYS A 322 -0.15 -12.53 16.45
C LYS A 322 0.17 -11.20 17.12
N ASN A 323 -0.74 -10.23 17.05
CA ASN A 323 -0.51 -8.86 17.45
C ASN A 323 0.74 -8.26 16.76
N LEU A 324 0.92 -8.55 15.47
CA LEU A 324 2.08 -8.12 14.69
C LEU A 324 1.63 -7.06 13.68
N SER A 325 2.26 -5.87 13.68
CA SER A 325 2.07 -4.88 12.62
C SER A 325 3.32 -4.68 11.78
N LEU A 326 3.12 -4.40 10.49
CA LEU A 326 4.18 -4.04 9.55
C LEU A 326 3.73 -2.81 8.75
N ALA A 327 4.62 -1.83 8.67
CA ALA A 327 4.49 -0.70 7.76
C ALA A 327 5.68 -0.65 6.80
N LEU A 328 5.40 -0.37 5.53
CA LEU A 328 6.36 -0.13 4.46
C LEU A 328 5.99 1.20 3.81
N CYS A 329 6.92 2.14 3.72
CA CYS A 329 6.72 3.42 3.05
C CYS A 329 7.84 3.65 2.05
N SER A 330 7.52 3.89 0.78
CA SER A 330 8.48 4.19 -0.27
C SER A 330 8.20 5.56 -0.87
N ASN A 331 9.25 6.31 -1.14
CA ASN A 331 9.22 7.52 -1.97
C ASN A 331 9.79 7.31 -3.37
N ALA A 332 10.29 6.10 -3.67
CA ALA A 332 10.88 5.75 -4.94
C ALA A 332 10.85 4.22 -5.08
N LEU A 333 9.93 3.71 -5.90
CA LEU A 333 9.72 2.28 -6.07
C LEU A 333 9.87 1.87 -7.54
N ASN A 334 10.81 0.97 -7.81
CA ASN A 334 11.06 0.36 -9.12
C ASN A 334 11.11 -1.17 -9.00
N TYR A 335 10.23 -1.70 -8.15
CA TYR A 335 10.12 -3.11 -7.86
C TYR A 335 8.69 -3.42 -7.42
N ASN A 336 8.27 -4.67 -7.59
CA ASN A 336 6.93 -5.06 -7.21
C ASN A 336 6.77 -4.95 -5.67
N GLN A 337 5.87 -4.06 -5.23
CA GLN A 337 5.63 -3.80 -3.81
C GLN A 337 5.22 -5.06 -3.03
N ASN A 338 4.44 -5.94 -3.65
CA ASN A 338 3.98 -7.18 -3.04
C ASN A 338 5.12 -8.18 -2.84
N GLU A 339 6.08 -8.23 -3.77
CA GLU A 339 7.30 -9.06 -3.61
C GLU A 339 8.16 -8.59 -2.43
N ILE A 340 8.29 -7.27 -2.23
CA ILE A 340 8.96 -6.71 -1.04
C ILE A 340 8.19 -7.13 0.23
N LEU A 341 6.86 -6.96 0.23
CA LEU A 341 6.03 -7.32 1.38
C LEU A 341 6.13 -8.81 1.73
N ILE A 342 6.06 -9.70 0.72
CA ILE A 342 6.21 -11.15 0.90
C ILE A 342 7.61 -11.47 1.46
N GLY A 343 8.65 -10.84 0.93
CA GLY A 343 10.02 -11.02 1.44
C GLY A 343 10.18 -10.58 2.89
N LEU A 344 9.69 -9.39 3.23
CA LEU A 344 9.68 -8.88 4.61
C LEU A 344 8.93 -9.84 5.55
N LEU A 345 7.68 -10.18 5.23
CA LEU A 345 6.87 -11.06 6.06
C LEU A 345 7.49 -12.45 6.19
N SER A 346 8.07 -13.00 5.12
CA SER A 346 8.75 -14.31 5.17
C SER A 346 9.94 -14.28 6.12
N LEU A 347 10.77 -13.25 6.06
CA LEU A 347 11.94 -13.10 6.94
C LEU A 347 11.56 -12.80 8.40
N ILE A 348 10.49 -12.03 8.62
CA ILE A 348 9.95 -11.74 9.96
C ILE A 348 9.38 -13.02 10.60
N GLU A 349 8.68 -13.82 9.81
CA GLU A 349 8.02 -15.06 10.24
C GLU A 349 8.93 -16.29 10.20
N GLY A 350 10.23 -16.11 9.94
CA GLY A 350 11.21 -17.20 9.91
C GLY A 350 10.98 -18.22 8.79
N LYS A 351 10.29 -17.84 7.73
CA LYS A 351 10.08 -18.66 6.53
C LYS A 351 11.30 -18.60 5.61
N GLU A 352 11.44 -19.63 4.78
CA GLU A 352 12.42 -19.59 3.70
C GLU A 352 12.08 -18.48 2.70
N TYR A 353 13.10 -17.76 2.27
CA TYR A 353 12.98 -16.68 1.29
C TYR A 353 14.29 -16.62 0.50
N GLU A 354 14.20 -16.61 -0.82
CA GLU A 354 15.35 -16.44 -1.70
C GLU A 354 15.57 -14.96 -1.98
N MET A 355 16.80 -14.47 -1.79
CA MET A 355 17.11 -13.06 -2.03
C MET A 355 17.06 -12.75 -3.53
N PRO A 356 16.52 -11.59 -3.93
CA PRO A 356 16.50 -11.20 -5.33
C PRO A 356 17.92 -10.98 -5.87
N VAL A 357 18.13 -11.36 -7.13
CA VAL A 357 19.39 -11.18 -7.84
C VAL A 357 19.21 -10.16 -8.97
N PHE A 358 19.99 -9.08 -8.92
CA PHE A 358 19.88 -7.95 -9.86
C PHE A 358 21.02 -7.92 -10.89
N LYS A 359 21.37 -9.07 -11.46
CA LYS A 359 22.33 -9.10 -12.58
C LYS A 359 21.62 -8.60 -13.84
N THR A 360 22.17 -7.56 -14.45
CA THR A 360 21.73 -7.05 -15.76
C THR A 360 22.86 -7.21 -16.77
N THR A 361 22.50 -7.52 -18.01
CA THR A 361 23.42 -7.54 -19.14
C THR A 361 23.37 -6.17 -19.82
N VAL A 362 24.52 -5.57 -20.12
CA VAL A 362 24.55 -4.35 -20.95
C VAL A 362 24.65 -4.78 -22.41
N LEU A 363 23.65 -4.43 -23.21
CA LEU A 363 23.61 -4.73 -24.64
C LEU A 363 24.00 -3.48 -25.45
N ALA A 364 24.64 -3.70 -26.61
CA ALA A 364 24.97 -2.62 -27.54
C ALA A 364 23.69 -2.01 -28.14
N ALA A 365 23.67 -0.70 -28.37
CA ALA A 365 22.52 -0.01 -28.95
C ALA A 365 22.13 -0.57 -30.33
N GLU A 366 23.13 -0.99 -31.12
CA GLU A 366 22.96 -1.64 -32.42
C GLU A 366 22.19 -2.96 -32.30
N HIS A 367 22.45 -3.73 -31.24
CA HIS A 367 21.72 -4.96 -30.95
C HIS A 367 20.27 -4.65 -30.61
N LEU A 368 20.00 -3.62 -29.81
CA LEU A 368 18.63 -3.28 -29.39
C LEU A 368 17.72 -2.85 -30.54
N LYS A 369 18.28 -2.25 -31.60
CA LYS A 369 17.51 -1.82 -32.78
C LYS A 369 16.73 -2.95 -33.45
N GLN A 370 17.20 -4.19 -33.36
CA GLN A 370 16.48 -5.32 -33.97
C GLN A 370 15.10 -5.54 -33.33
N PHE A 371 14.93 -5.15 -32.07
CA PHE A 371 13.69 -5.31 -31.31
C PHE A 371 12.71 -4.14 -31.49
N GLU A 372 13.15 -3.03 -32.08
CA GLU A 372 12.31 -1.85 -32.30
C GLU A 372 11.09 -2.18 -33.15
N GLY A 373 9.89 -1.80 -32.69
CA GLY A 373 8.65 -1.97 -33.44
C GLY A 373 7.40 -1.90 -32.58
N ILE A 374 6.25 -2.05 -33.23
CA ILE A 374 4.94 -2.17 -32.58
C ILE A 374 4.56 -3.64 -32.62
N TYR A 375 4.20 -4.21 -31.48
CA TYR A 375 3.81 -5.61 -31.35
C TYR A 375 2.37 -5.69 -30.89
N SER A 376 1.60 -6.61 -31.47
CA SER A 376 0.19 -6.81 -31.12
C SER A 376 -0.22 -8.27 -31.22
N SER A 377 -1.35 -8.59 -30.62
CA SER A 377 -2.00 -9.90 -30.73
C SER A 377 -3.50 -9.70 -30.67
N GLU A 378 -4.27 -10.54 -31.37
CA GLU A 378 -5.73 -10.54 -31.25
C GLU A 378 -6.20 -10.88 -29.82
N SER A 379 -5.37 -11.64 -29.08
CA SER A 379 -5.64 -12.04 -27.70
C SER A 379 -5.10 -11.06 -26.66
N PHE A 380 -4.52 -9.92 -27.08
CA PHE A 380 -3.97 -8.91 -26.18
C PHE A 380 -4.55 -7.53 -26.52
N PRO A 381 -5.27 -6.87 -25.61
CA PRO A 381 -6.07 -5.70 -25.93
C PRO A 381 -5.26 -4.44 -26.25
N LEU A 382 -3.95 -4.43 -25.99
CA LEU A 382 -3.09 -3.27 -26.15
C LEU A 382 -1.97 -3.56 -27.16
N LYS A 383 -1.59 -2.57 -27.95
CA LYS A 383 -0.33 -2.64 -28.71
C LYS A 383 0.83 -2.26 -27.81
N LEU A 384 1.94 -2.96 -27.94
CA LEU A 384 3.17 -2.72 -27.23
C LEU A 384 4.20 -2.11 -28.19
N THR A 385 4.55 -0.85 -27.96
CA THR A 385 5.62 -0.17 -28.71
C THR A 385 6.94 -0.40 -28.00
N ILE A 386 7.92 -0.98 -28.68
CA ILE A 386 9.29 -1.19 -28.20
C ILE A 386 10.22 -0.24 -28.94
N LYS A 387 11.03 0.51 -28.20
CA LYS A 387 12.00 1.46 -28.77
C LYS A 387 13.34 1.40 -28.04
N PRO A 388 14.48 1.47 -28.75
CA PRO A 388 15.76 1.69 -28.11
C PRO A 388 15.94 3.16 -27.70
N GLU A 389 16.36 3.38 -26.47
CA GLU A 389 16.79 4.67 -25.93
C GLU A 389 18.23 4.52 -25.42
N GLY A 390 19.20 4.76 -26.31
CA GLY A 390 20.61 4.49 -26.02
C GLY A 390 20.88 2.98 -25.87
N SER A 391 21.36 2.56 -24.71
CA SER A 391 21.65 1.16 -24.38
C SER A 391 20.54 0.45 -23.60
N VAL A 392 19.34 1.03 -23.56
CA VAL A 392 18.16 0.49 -22.86
C VAL A 392 17.00 0.37 -23.83
N LEU A 393 16.19 -0.69 -23.72
CA LEU A 393 14.90 -0.75 -24.41
C LEU A 393 13.84 -0.09 -23.53
N THR A 394 12.94 0.67 -24.14
CA THR A 394 11.70 1.12 -23.52
C THR A 394 10.51 0.41 -24.14
N ALA A 395 9.51 0.13 -23.31
CA ALA A 395 8.23 -0.41 -23.73
C ALA A 395 7.12 0.57 -23.37
N GLN A 396 6.12 0.66 -24.22
CA GLN A 396 4.93 1.49 -23.99
C GLN A 396 3.69 0.75 -24.47
N ALA A 397 2.77 0.47 -23.56
CA ALA A 397 1.44 0.00 -23.92
C ALA A 397 0.58 1.19 -24.39
N THR A 398 -0.32 0.95 -25.34
CA THR A 398 -1.19 2.01 -25.89
C THR A 398 -1.97 2.73 -24.77
N GLY A 399 -1.85 4.07 -24.71
CA GLY A 399 -2.51 4.90 -23.70
C GLY A 399 -1.83 4.94 -22.32
N GLN A 400 -0.63 4.35 -22.18
CA GLN A 400 0.13 4.32 -20.93
C GLN A 400 1.48 5.04 -21.09
N SER A 401 2.09 5.41 -19.96
CA SER A 401 3.47 5.91 -19.92
C SER A 401 4.47 4.85 -20.37
N SER A 402 5.58 5.26 -20.97
CA SER A 402 6.69 4.35 -21.28
C SER A 402 7.42 3.93 -20.00
N PHE A 403 8.04 2.75 -20.05
CA PHE A 403 8.86 2.22 -18.96
C PHE A 403 10.13 1.53 -19.49
N PRO A 404 11.24 1.56 -18.74
CA PRO A 404 12.48 0.91 -19.14
C PRO A 404 12.42 -0.60 -18.97
N LEU A 405 13.16 -1.31 -19.82
CA LEU A 405 13.35 -2.75 -19.79
C LEU A 405 14.82 -3.08 -19.51
N GLU A 406 15.07 -3.84 -18.45
CA GLU A 406 16.40 -4.35 -18.09
C GLU A 406 16.67 -5.65 -18.84
N ALA A 407 17.81 -5.76 -19.52
CA ALA A 407 18.20 -7.00 -20.18
C ALA A 407 18.66 -8.06 -19.17
N ILE A 408 18.05 -9.24 -19.26
CA ILE A 408 18.48 -10.46 -18.58
C ILE A 408 19.48 -11.20 -19.48
N SER A 409 19.18 -11.32 -20.77
CA SER A 409 20.01 -11.95 -21.80
C SER A 409 19.95 -11.16 -23.10
N GLU A 410 20.52 -11.67 -24.20
CA GLU A 410 20.46 -11.00 -25.51
C GLU A 410 19.03 -10.85 -26.05
N THR A 411 18.09 -11.69 -25.62
CA THR A 411 16.70 -11.69 -26.12
C THR A 411 15.65 -11.60 -25.02
N GLU A 412 16.05 -11.67 -23.74
CA GLU A 412 15.12 -11.59 -22.61
C GLU A 412 15.33 -10.31 -21.82
N PHE A 413 14.22 -9.64 -21.54
CA PHE A 413 14.16 -8.37 -20.83
C PHE A 413 13.10 -8.41 -19.74
N LYS A 414 13.25 -7.54 -18.74
CA LYS A 414 12.32 -7.45 -17.62
C LYS A 414 11.98 -6.03 -17.22
N PHE A 415 10.78 -5.88 -16.65
CA PHE A 415 10.41 -4.71 -15.86
C PHE A 415 9.85 -5.20 -14.52
N ASP A 416 10.72 -5.25 -13.52
CA ASP A 416 10.42 -5.85 -12.22
C ASP A 416 9.32 -5.10 -11.45
N ALA A 417 9.17 -3.78 -11.66
CA ALA A 417 8.14 -2.98 -10.99
C ALA A 417 6.71 -3.48 -11.29
N ALA A 418 6.46 -3.98 -12.50
CA ALA A 418 5.18 -4.56 -12.90
C ALA A 418 5.21 -6.10 -13.02
N GLY A 419 6.32 -6.75 -12.63
CA GLY A 419 6.51 -8.19 -12.78
C GLY A 419 6.47 -8.66 -14.24
N ILE A 420 6.91 -7.82 -15.17
CA ILE A 420 6.88 -8.11 -16.62
C ILE A 420 8.18 -8.80 -17.03
N ARG A 421 8.05 -9.82 -17.89
CA ARG A 421 9.13 -10.40 -18.69
C ARG A 421 8.77 -10.32 -20.16
N ILE A 422 9.71 -9.92 -20.99
CA ILE A 422 9.57 -9.88 -22.45
C ILE A 422 10.69 -10.73 -23.04
N ILE A 423 10.32 -11.74 -23.81
CA ILE A 423 11.26 -12.64 -24.47
C ILE A 423 11.06 -12.47 -25.98
N PHE A 424 12.03 -11.88 -26.64
CA PHE A 424 12.06 -11.82 -28.10
C PHE A 424 12.42 -13.20 -28.66
N THR A 425 11.67 -13.62 -29.66
CA THR A 425 11.81 -14.92 -30.32
C THR A 425 12.01 -14.71 -31.81
N GLU A 426 12.44 -15.76 -32.52
CA GLU A 426 12.66 -15.68 -33.96
C GLU A 426 11.38 -15.29 -34.74
N GLY A 427 11.56 -14.58 -35.85
CA GLY A 427 10.45 -14.24 -36.77
C GLY A 427 9.61 -13.03 -36.35
N ASP A 428 10.23 -12.00 -35.78
CA ASP A 428 9.58 -10.73 -35.37
C ASP A 428 8.45 -10.95 -34.35
N GLN A 429 8.71 -11.78 -33.35
CA GLN A 429 7.76 -12.12 -32.29
C GLN A 429 8.35 -11.80 -30.92
N LEU A 430 7.49 -11.40 -29.98
CA LEU A 430 7.85 -11.32 -28.58
C LEU A 430 6.79 -12.00 -27.73
N ASN A 431 7.24 -12.68 -26.68
CA ASN A 431 6.38 -13.27 -25.68
C ASN A 431 6.42 -12.40 -24.42
N ILE A 432 5.25 -11.93 -23.97
CA ILE A 432 5.11 -11.17 -22.72
C ILE A 432 4.56 -12.08 -21.63
N LYS A 433 5.24 -12.10 -20.48
CA LYS A 433 4.78 -12.79 -19.27
C LYS A 433 4.54 -11.80 -18.14
N GLN A 434 3.38 -11.93 -17.49
CA GLN A 434 3.00 -11.09 -16.34
C GLN A 434 1.88 -11.78 -15.55
N GLY A 435 2.05 -11.95 -14.23
CA GLY A 435 0.96 -12.44 -13.35
C GLY A 435 0.37 -13.80 -13.77
N GLY A 436 1.20 -14.71 -14.30
CA GLY A 436 0.76 -16.00 -14.84
C GLY A 436 0.28 -15.99 -16.29
N MET A 437 0.11 -14.81 -16.91
CA MET A 437 -0.10 -14.69 -18.35
C MET A 437 1.19 -14.98 -19.10
N ASP A 438 1.06 -15.58 -20.28
CA ASP A 438 2.12 -15.91 -21.24
C ASP A 438 1.51 -15.73 -22.64
N ILE A 439 1.77 -14.58 -23.26
CA ILE A 439 1.09 -14.14 -24.49
C ILE A 439 2.11 -13.82 -25.57
N LEU A 440 1.94 -14.45 -26.72
CA LEU A 440 2.74 -14.19 -27.91
C LEU A 440 2.17 -12.99 -28.69
N LEU A 441 2.99 -11.98 -28.94
CA LEU A 441 2.71 -10.84 -29.80
C LEU A 441 3.58 -10.92 -31.06
N LYS A 442 3.04 -10.41 -32.17
CA LYS A 442 3.74 -10.30 -33.46
C LYS A 442 4.01 -8.85 -33.78
N LYS A 443 5.18 -8.57 -34.35
CA LYS A 443 5.51 -7.25 -34.86
C LYS A 443 4.57 -6.90 -36.01
N GLU A 444 4.01 -5.71 -35.96
CA GLU A 444 3.25 -5.14 -37.06
C GLU A 444 4.19 -4.84 -38.23
N LYS A 445 3.71 -5.09 -39.45
CA LYS A 445 4.47 -4.89 -40.69
C LYS A 445 4.52 -3.43 -41.12
#